data_AF-A0A6G3Z3P7-F1
#
_entry.id   AF-A0A6G3Z3P7-F1
#
_cell.length_a   1.000
_cell.length_b   1.000
_cell.length_c   1.000
_cell.angle_alpha   90.00
_cell.angle_beta   90.00
_cell.angle_gamma   90.00
#
_symmetry.space_group_name_H-M   'P 1'
#
loop_
_entity.id
_entity.type
_entity.pdbx_description
1 polymer ?
#
loop_
_entity_poly.entity_id
_entity_poly.type
_entity_poly.pdbx_seq_one_letter_code
_entity_poly.pdbx_strand_id
1 'polypeptide(L)' 'MSSIKRIGILTSGGDCAGLNPAIRAVVHRAVGTYGWEVFGIIRSTRGLLQHPPQFKKLDLNDTVLSKFPN' A
#
# COMPACT_ATOMS: atom_id res chain seq x y z
N MET A 1 22.26 10.04 -9.25
CA MET A 1 21.42 9.50 -8.16
C MET A 1 20.46 8.49 -8.76
N SER A 2 20.43 7.26 -8.25
CA SER A 2 19.41 6.28 -8.65
C SER A 2 18.03 6.79 -8.20
N SER A 3 17.08 6.86 -9.13
CA SER A 3 15.70 7.26 -8.81
C SER A 3 15.08 6.25 -7.84
N ILE A 4 14.61 6.73 -6.68
CA ILE A 4 13.84 5.91 -5.74
C ILE A 4 12.56 5.47 -6.44
N LYS A 5 12.38 4.15 -6.56
CA LYS A 5 11.18 3.57 -7.18
C LYS A 5 10.02 3.58 -6.18
N ARG A 6 8.81 3.78 -6.72
CA ARG A 6 7.56 3.86 -5.94
C ARG A 6 6.56 2.84 -6.44
N ILE A 7 5.87 2.17 -5.52
CA ILE A 7 4.79 1.21 -5.78
C ILE A 7 3.49 1.74 -5.17
N GLY A 8 2.40 1.73 -5.95
CA GLY A 8 1.04 1.89 -5.44
C GLY A 8 0.34 0.53 -5.32
N ILE A 9 -0.28 0.25 -4.17
CA ILE A 9 -1.08 -0.96 -3.93
C ILE A 9 -2.53 -0.56 -3.82
N LEU A 10 -3.36 -1.11 -4.71
CA LEU A 10 -4.82 -0.99 -4.68
C LEU A 10 -5.41 -2.36 -4.49
N THR A 11 -6.35 -2.47 -3.55
CA THR A 11 -7.15 -3.67 -3.36
C THR A 11 -8.58 -3.36 -3.75
N SER A 12 -9.19 -4.20 -4.58
CA SER A 12 -10.61 -4.11 -4.97
C SER A 12 -11.32 -5.41 -4.65
N GLY A 13 -12.63 -5.33 -4.39
CA GLY A 13 -13.44 -6.47 -3.93
C GLY A 13 -13.55 -6.55 -2.40
N GLY A 14 -14.01 -7.70 -1.92
CA GLY A 14 -14.16 -7.97 -0.48
C GLY A 14 -12.83 -8.27 0.21
N ASP A 15 -12.80 -8.13 1.53
CA ASP A 15 -11.63 -8.49 2.33
C ASP A 15 -11.47 -10.02 2.42
N CYS A 16 -10.24 -10.49 2.36
CA CYS A 16 -9.91 -11.90 2.52
C CYS A 16 -8.68 -12.04 3.40
N ALA A 17 -8.58 -13.15 4.14
CA ALA A 17 -7.51 -13.38 5.10
C ALA A 17 -6.09 -13.29 4.49
N GLY A 18 -5.96 -13.53 3.18
CA GLY A 18 -4.67 -13.46 2.46
C GLY A 18 -4.21 -12.06 2.07
N LEU A 19 -5.09 -11.05 2.13
CA LEU A 19 -4.81 -9.72 1.59
C LEU A 19 -3.75 -8.97 2.42
N ASN A 20 -3.92 -8.94 3.75
CA ASN A 20 -2.97 -8.27 4.64
C ASN A 20 -1.56 -8.91 4.59
N PRO A 21 -1.40 -10.25 4.65
CA PRO A 21 -0.10 -10.89 4.47
C PRO A 21 0.57 -10.59 3.11
N ALA A 22 -0.20 -10.59 2.01
CA ALA A 22 0.34 -10.31 0.68
C ALA A 22 0.92 -8.89 0.60
N ILE A 23 0.20 -7.91 1.12
CA ILE A 23 0.61 -6.50 1.13
C ILE A 23 1.82 -6.30 2.04
N ARG A 24 1.81 -6.93 3.22
CA ARG A 24 2.96 -6.96 4.12
C ARG A 24 4.21 -7.53 3.43
N ALA A 25 4.08 -8.62 2.67
CA ALA A 25 5.20 -9.21 1.94
C ALA A 25 5.80 -8.23 0.91
N VAL A 26 4.94 -7.51 0.17
CA VAL A 26 5.39 -6.47 -0.78
C VAL A 26 6.14 -5.36 -0.05
N VAL A 27 5.60 -4.83 1.06
CA VAL A 27 6.23 -3.75 1.84
C VAL A 27 7.59 -4.18 2.38
N HIS A 28 7.68 -5.35 3.00
CA HIS A 28 8.95 -5.86 3.54
C HIS A 28 10.02 -6.02 2.45
N ARG A 29 9.64 -6.50 1.25
CA ARG A 29 10.59 -6.69 0.16
C ARG A 29 11.01 -5.34 -0.46
N ALA A 30 10.05 -4.48 -0.77
CA ALA A 30 10.29 -3.20 -1.42
C ALA A 30 11.11 -2.25 -0.52
N VAL A 31 10.64 -2.04 0.71
CA VAL A 31 11.28 -1.11 1.66
C VAL A 31 12.55 -1.72 2.23
N GLY A 32 12.48 -2.95 2.74
CA GLY A 32 13.57 -3.57 3.49
C GLY A 32 14.74 -4.07 2.64
N THR A 33 14.51 -4.42 1.37
CA THR A 33 15.57 -4.95 0.49
C THR A 33 15.98 -3.97 -0.60
N TYR A 34 15.00 -3.29 -1.23
CA TYR A 34 15.26 -2.49 -2.42
C TYR A 34 15.33 -0.97 -2.16
N GLY A 35 14.99 -0.50 -0.96
CA GLY A 35 14.92 0.92 -0.64
C GLY A 35 13.83 1.66 -1.43
N TRP A 36 12.79 0.94 -1.86
CA TRP A 36 11.65 1.51 -2.59
C TRP A 36 10.58 2.02 -1.63
N GLU A 37 9.75 2.94 -2.11
CA GLU A 37 8.59 3.41 -1.34
C GLU A 37 7.33 2.67 -1.78
N VAL A 38 6.47 2.35 -0.81
CA VAL A 38 5.18 1.70 -1.06
C VAL A 38 4.06 2.58 -0.52
N PHE A 39 3.00 2.72 -1.30
CA PHE A 39 1.82 3.50 -0.95
C PHE A 39 0.57 2.64 -1.11
N GLY A 40 -0.25 2.54 -0.06
CA GLY A 40 -1.57 1.90 -0.11
C GLY A 40 -2.64 2.92 -0.51
N ILE A 41 -3.44 2.58 -1.52
CA ILE A 41 -4.56 3.41 -1.99
C ILE A 41 -5.77 3.14 -1.10
N ILE A 42 -6.33 4.22 -0.54
CA ILE A 42 -7.46 4.16 0.38
C ILE A 42 -8.75 4.06 -0.44
N ARG A 43 -9.80 3.39 0.07
CA ARG A 43 -11.12 3.30 -0.60
C ARG A 43 -11.06 2.76 -2.04
N SER A 44 -10.12 1.87 -2.34
CA SER A 44 -9.97 1.22 -3.64
C SER A 44 -9.96 2.25 -4.80
N THR A 45 -10.61 1.91 -5.92
CA THR A 45 -10.72 2.78 -7.10
C THR A 45 -11.31 4.16 -6.75
N ARG A 46 -12.20 4.25 -5.76
CA ARG A 46 -12.81 5.53 -5.37
C ARG A 46 -11.77 6.51 -4.85
N GLY A 47 -10.82 6.07 -4.02
CA GLY A 47 -9.75 6.94 -3.52
C GLY A 47 -8.67 7.22 -4.56
N LEU A 48 -8.42 6.28 -5.48
CA LEU A 48 -7.54 6.52 -6.63
C LEU A 48 -8.04 7.66 -7.53
N LEU A 49 -9.35 7.71 -7.77
CA LEU A 49 -9.99 8.70 -8.64
C LEU A 49 -10.20 10.07 -7.98
N GLN A 50 -9.86 10.24 -6.70
CA GLN A 50 -9.92 11.56 -6.06
C GLN A 50 -8.80 12.47 -6.57
N HIS A 51 -9.00 13.78 -6.41
CA HIS A 51 -7.99 14.79 -6.71
C HIS A 51 -7.74 15.67 -5.47
N PRO A 52 -6.63 15.47 -4.74
CA PRO A 52 -5.57 14.48 -4.99
C PRO A 52 -6.01 13.03 -4.65
N PRO A 53 -5.33 12.01 -5.22
CA PRO A 53 -5.60 10.62 -4.86
C PRO A 53 -5.40 10.38 -3.37
N GLN A 54 -6.25 9.56 -2.78
CA GLN A 54 -6.15 9.20 -1.36
C GLN A 54 -5.24 7.98 -1.22
N PHE A 55 -4.07 8.19 -0.61
CA PHE A 55 -3.11 7.12 -0.36
C PHE A 55 -2.38 7.35 0.97
N LYS A 56 -1.84 6.27 1.54
CA LYS A 56 -0.99 6.29 2.73
C LYS A 56 0.34 5.62 2.40
N LYS A 57 1.46 6.22 2.80
CA LYS A 57 2.77 5.54 2.76
C LYS A 57 2.75 4.35 3.72
N LEU A 58 3.26 3.20 3.25
CA LEU A 58 3.39 1.99 4.05
C LEU A 58 4.82 1.84 4.54
N ASP A 59 4.97 1.49 5.81
CA ASP A 59 6.25 1.17 6.43
C ASP A 59 6.26 -0.26 7.02
N LEU A 60 7.43 -0.68 7.53
CA LEU A 60 7.64 -2.05 8.04
C LEU A 60 6.80 -2.39 9.29
N ASN A 61 6.21 -1.38 9.96
CA ASN A 61 5.34 -1.54 11.11
C ASN A 61 3.85 -1.55 10.74
N ASP A 62 3.49 -1.26 9.48
CA ASP A 62 2.10 -1.36 9.03
C ASP A 62 1.68 -2.84 8.94
N THR A 63 0.90 -3.29 9.91
CA THR A 63 0.52 -4.70 10.07
C THR A 63 -0.84 -5.07 9.52
N VAL A 64 -1.76 -4.10 9.32
CA VAL A 64 -3.13 -4.37 8.85
C VAL A 64 -3.71 -3.18 8.07
N LEU A 65 -4.29 -3.46 6.89
CA LEU A 65 -5.06 -2.45 6.13
C LEU A 65 -6.41 -2.09 6.76
N SER A 66 -6.88 -2.80 7.79
CA SER A 66 -8.12 -2.43 8.50
C SER A 66 -8.03 -1.12 9.28
N LYS A 67 -6.81 -0.56 9.42
CA LYS A 67 -6.57 0.78 9.97
C LYS A 67 -6.74 1.91 8.95
N PHE A 68 -7.11 1.59 7.73
CA PHE A 68 -7.34 2.59 6.69
C PHE A 68 -8.74 3.14 6.92
N PRO A 69 -8.88 4.41 7.33
CA PRO A 69 -10.19 4.96 7.65
C PRO A 69 -11.08 4.86 6.40
N ASN A 70 -12.24 4.24 6.61
CA ASN A 70 -13.29 4.17 5.60
C ASN A 70 -13.75 5.53 5.15
#